data_AF-A0A166Z6K2-F1
#
_entry.id   AF-A0A166Z6K2-F1
#
_cell.length_a   1.000
_cell.length_b   1.000
_cell.length_c   1.000
_cell.angle_alpha   90.00
_cell.angle_beta   90.00
_cell.angle_gamma   90.00
#
_symmetry.space_group_name_H-M   'P 1'
#
loop_
_entity.id
_entity.type
_entity.pdbx_description
1 polymer ?
#
loop_
_entity_poly.entity_id
_entity_poly.type
_entity_poly.pdbx_seq_one_letter_code
_entity_poly.pdbx_strand_id
1 'polypeptide(L)'
;MSPRSKNAIIKDGEWGRVQPIIRRLYLLENKSLRDVMYGYSKAQLEWKLKQWHMTKNMTSMQWKHVDTRLRNRRLQGKESRVYLSGIPLRPSTVEKARSRHSIESTLERITGKSSLQQTIRY
;
A
#
# COMPACT_ATOMS: atom_id res chain seq x y z
N MET A 1 -27.83 29.78 17.78
CA MET A 1 -26.51 29.42 17.21
C MET A 1 -25.68 28.83 18.34
N SER A 2 -25.33 27.55 18.28
CA SER A 2 -24.54 26.88 19.33
C SER A 2 -23.05 27.14 19.10
N PRO A 3 -22.24 27.47 20.13
CA PRO A 3 -20.82 27.69 19.95
C PRO A 3 -20.18 26.39 19.47
N ARG A 4 -19.63 26.41 18.25
CA ARG A 4 -18.76 25.35 17.72
C ARG A 4 -17.71 25.02 18.79
N SER A 5 -17.85 23.86 19.41
CA SER A 5 -16.90 23.32 20.38
C SER A 5 -15.51 23.41 19.75
N LYS A 6 -14.66 24.22 20.38
CA LYS A 6 -13.29 24.45 19.98
C LYS A 6 -12.63 23.09 19.87
N ASN A 7 -12.17 22.73 18.67
CA ASN A 7 -11.31 21.56 18.47
C ASN A 7 -10.28 21.56 19.58
N ALA A 8 -10.35 20.62 20.51
CA ALA A 8 -9.26 20.39 21.43
C ALA A 8 -8.04 20.16 20.53
N ILE A 9 -7.12 21.13 20.54
CA ILE A 9 -5.85 21.01 19.85
C ILE A 9 -5.12 19.94 20.65
N ILE A 10 -5.37 18.68 20.29
CA ILE A 10 -4.68 17.52 20.84
C ILE A 10 -3.20 17.82 20.62
N LYS A 11 -2.47 17.99 21.72
CA LYS A 11 -1.07 18.42 21.67
C LYS A 11 -0.30 17.33 20.92
N ASP A 12 0.68 17.72 20.10
CA ASP A 12 1.46 16.75 19.31
C ASP A 12 2.12 15.66 20.17
N GLY A 13 2.40 15.93 21.45
CA GLY A 13 2.88 14.93 22.41
C GLY A 13 1.89 13.79 22.71
N GLU A 14 0.57 14.03 22.66
CA GLU A 14 -0.44 12.99 22.85
C GLU A 14 -0.51 12.08 21.62
N TRP A 15 -0.41 12.67 20.43
CA TRP A 15 -0.35 11.95 19.16
C TRP A 15 0.84 10.99 19.08
N GLY A 16 2.00 11.39 19.60
CA GLY A 16 3.19 10.52 19.67
C GLY A 16 2.96 9.27 20.52
N ARG A 17 2.22 9.37 21.63
CA ARG A 17 1.90 8.23 22.50
C ARG A 17 0.93 7.25 21.85
N VAL A 18 -0.07 7.76 21.13
CA VAL A 18 -1.08 6.92 20.47
C VAL A 18 -0.66 6.42 19.10
N GLN A 19 0.32 7.05 18.44
CA GLN A 19 0.81 6.65 17.12
C GLN A 19 1.17 5.15 17.02
N PRO A 20 1.99 4.55 17.90
CA PRO A 20 2.34 3.12 17.78
C PRO A 20 1.12 2.21 17.97
N ILE A 21 0.17 2.60 18.82
CA ILE A 21 -1.09 1.88 19.04
C ILE A 21 -1.94 1.93 17.76
N ILE A 22 -2.13 3.13 17.20
CA ILE A 22 -2.84 3.34 15.94
C ILE A 22 -2.17 2.54 14.82
N ARG A 23 -0.84 2.56 14.72
CA ARG A 23 -0.07 1.81 13.72
C ARG A 23 -0.39 0.31 13.81
N ARG A 24 -0.35 -0.25 15.02
CA ARG A 24 -0.65 -1.66 15.25
C ARG A 24 -2.09 -2.00 14.86
N LEU A 25 -3.06 -1.27 15.41
CA LEU A 25 -4.48 -1.53 15.18
C LEU A 25 -4.85 -1.35 13.69
N TYR A 26 -4.40 -0.26 13.08
CA TYR A 26 -4.76 0.09 11.72
C TYR A 26 -4.02 -0.77 10.69
N LEU A 27 -2.69 -0.89 10.77
CA LEU A 27 -1.90 -1.56 9.72
C LEU A 27 -1.70 -3.06 9.97
N LEU A 28 -1.45 -3.48 11.21
CA LEU A 28 -1.14 -4.89 11.51
C LEU A 28 -2.40 -5.72 11.77
N GLU A 29 -3.33 -5.20 12.57
CA GLU A 29 -4.60 -5.86 12.89
C GLU A 29 -5.70 -5.56 11.86
N ASN A 30 -5.39 -4.75 10.83
CA ASN A 30 -6.29 -4.38 9.75
C ASN A 30 -7.64 -3.78 10.21
N LYS A 31 -7.73 -3.17 11.39
CA LYS A 31 -8.96 -2.54 11.88
C LYS A 31 -9.40 -1.38 11.00
N SER A 32 -10.71 -1.11 10.96
CA SER A 32 -11.23 0.00 10.16
C SER A 32 -10.90 1.35 10.80
N LEU A 33 -11.02 2.42 10.04
CA LEU A 33 -10.81 3.77 10.58
C LEU A 33 -11.80 4.06 11.73
N ARG A 34 -13.03 3.54 11.64
CA ARG A 34 -14.05 3.69 12.69
C ARG A 34 -13.63 3.04 14.01
N ASP A 35 -13.04 1.85 13.94
CA ASP A 35 -12.62 1.11 15.13
C ASP A 35 -11.38 1.72 15.80
N VAL A 36 -10.64 2.58 15.09
CA VAL A 36 -9.44 3.27 15.61
C VAL A 36 -9.79 4.69 16.08
N MET A 37 -11.01 5.16 15.82
CA MET A 37 -11.49 6.52 16.09
C MET A 37 -11.93 6.71 17.56
N TYR A 38 -11.24 6.11 18.52
CA TYR A 38 -11.56 6.28 19.94
C TYR A 38 -11.19 7.69 20.42
N GLY A 39 -12.18 8.60 20.46
CA GLY A 39 -12.03 9.96 20.98
C GLY A 39 -11.44 11.00 20.00
N TYR A 40 -11.15 10.60 18.76
CA TYR A 40 -10.65 11.49 17.71
C TYR A 40 -11.70 11.71 16.63
N SER A 41 -11.73 12.88 15.99
CA SER A 41 -12.57 13.03 14.80
C SER A 41 -11.95 12.29 13.61
N LYS A 42 -12.81 11.82 12.70
CA LYS A 42 -12.39 11.16 11.45
C LYS A 42 -11.33 11.99 10.69
N ALA A 43 -11.59 13.28 10.52
CA ALA A 43 -10.71 14.18 9.77
C ALA A 43 -9.33 14.32 10.43
N GLN A 44 -9.25 14.39 11.76
CA GLN A 44 -7.98 14.42 12.48
C GLN A 44 -7.17 13.15 12.26
N LEU A 45 -7.83 11.99 12.35
CA LEU A 45 -7.18 10.70 12.18
C LEU A 45 -6.71 10.48 10.73
N GLU A 46 -7.52 10.83 9.73
CA GLU A 46 -7.13 10.77 8.31
C GLU A 46 -5.92 11.67 8.03
N TRP A 47 -5.91 12.88 8.58
CA TRP A 47 -4.79 13.79 8.44
C TRP A 47 -3.51 13.22 9.08
N LYS A 48 -3.58 12.71 10.32
CA LYS A 48 -2.43 12.11 11.00
C LYS A 48 -1.92 10.84 10.29
N LEU A 49 -2.80 9.97 9.82
CA LEU A 49 -2.42 8.79 9.02
C LEU A 49 -1.65 9.19 7.76
N LYS A 50 -2.08 10.28 7.09
CA LYS A 50 -1.37 10.82 5.92
C LYS A 50 0.01 11.37 6.30
N GLN A 51 0.11 12.14 7.40
CA GLN A 51 1.38 12.68 7.91
C GLN A 51 2.37 11.58 8.29
N TRP A 52 1.88 10.49 8.88
CA TRP A 52 2.72 9.35 9.26
C TRP A 52 2.98 8.36 8.13
N HIS A 53 2.54 8.66 6.91
CA HIS A 53 2.64 7.77 5.75
C HIS A 53 2.10 6.35 6.02
N MET A 54 1.02 6.26 6.80
CA MET A 54 0.35 5.00 7.14
C MET A 54 -0.81 4.74 6.18
N THR A 55 -0.52 4.08 5.07
CA THR A 55 -1.53 3.66 4.08
C THR A 55 -1.64 2.14 4.01
N LYS A 56 -2.85 1.64 3.78
CA LYS A 56 -3.12 0.21 3.56
C LYS A 56 -2.98 -0.21 2.10
N ASN A 57 -3.18 0.75 1.19
CA ASN A 57 -3.24 0.50 -0.24
C ASN A 57 -2.33 1.50 -0.97
N MET A 58 -1.82 1.07 -2.12
CA MET A 58 -1.18 1.94 -3.09
C MET A 58 -2.17 2.29 -4.20
N THR A 59 -1.99 3.47 -4.81
CA THR A 59 -2.75 3.88 -6.00
C THR A 59 -2.28 3.11 -7.24
N SER A 60 -3.09 3.08 -8.31
CA SER A 60 -2.72 2.45 -9.59
C SER A 60 -1.40 3.01 -10.15
N MET A 61 -1.16 4.31 -10.00
CA MET A 61 0.08 4.96 -10.46
C MET A 61 1.30 4.52 -9.63
N GLN A 62 1.14 4.41 -8.31
CA GLN A 62 2.18 3.86 -7.44
C GLN A 62 2.50 2.41 -7.81
N TRP A 63 1.48 1.59 -8.09
CA TRP A 63 1.67 0.22 -8.55
C TRP A 63 2.40 0.11 -9.88
N LYS A 64 2.08 0.98 -10.85
CA LYS A 64 2.82 1.06 -12.13
C LYS A 64 4.30 1.35 -11.90
N HIS A 65 4.62 2.32 -11.04
CA HIS A 65 6.01 2.64 -10.71
C HIS A 65 6.73 1.48 -10.03
N VAL A 66 6.07 0.80 -9.07
CA VAL A 66 6.61 -0.40 -8.40
C VAL A 66 6.88 -1.50 -9.43
N ASP A 67 5.95 -1.78 -10.33
CA ASP A 67 6.10 -2.83 -11.34
C ASP A 67 7.26 -2.53 -12.29
N THR A 68 7.37 -1.31 -12.83
CA THR A 68 8.51 -0.91 -13.66
C THR A 68 9.84 -1.11 -12.93
N ARG A 69 9.92 -0.72 -11.65
CA ARG A 69 11.14 -0.88 -10.85
C ARG A 69 11.47 -2.35 -10.59
N LEU A 70 10.47 -3.19 -10.34
CA LEU A 70 10.66 -4.64 -10.17
C LEU A 70 11.17 -5.29 -11.46
N ARG A 71 10.59 -4.96 -12.61
CA ARG A 71 11.04 -5.46 -13.92
C ARG A 71 12.50 -5.09 -14.19
N ASN A 72 12.85 -3.82 -14.02
CA ASN A 72 14.23 -3.35 -14.23
C ASN A 72 15.23 -4.07 -13.31
N ARG A 73 14.86 -4.33 -12.06
CA ARG A 73 15.72 -5.06 -11.11
C ARG A 73 15.82 -6.54 -11.45
N ARG A 74 14.75 -7.16 -11.92
CA ARG A 74 14.76 -8.55 -12.41
C ARG A 74 15.67 -8.72 -13.62
N LEU A 75 15.69 -7.76 -14.55
CA LEU A 75 16.63 -7.76 -15.68
C LEU A 75 18.10 -7.69 -15.22
N GLN A 76 18.36 -7.11 -14.05
CA GLN A 76 19.68 -7.09 -13.41
C GLN A 76 19.95 -8.32 -12.53
N GLY A 77 19.07 -9.33 -12.53
CA GLY A 77 19.19 -10.53 -11.68
C GLY A 77 18.97 -10.27 -10.19
N LYS A 78 18.33 -9.17 -9.81
CA LYS A 78 18.13 -8.78 -8.40
C LYS A 78 16.69 -9.03 -7.94
N GLU A 79 16.54 -9.95 -7.00
CA GLU A 79 15.30 -10.14 -6.26
C GLU A 79 14.98 -8.92 -5.37
N SER A 80 13.69 -8.64 -5.20
CA SER A 80 13.22 -7.41 -4.53
C SER A 80 11.98 -7.68 -3.70
N ARG A 81 11.96 -7.15 -2.47
CA ARG A 81 10.78 -7.16 -1.60
C ARG A 81 10.13 -5.78 -1.62
N VAL A 82 8.81 -5.74 -1.73
CA VAL A 82 8.03 -4.50 -1.70
C VAL A 82 7.52 -4.28 -0.28
N TYR A 83 7.74 -3.08 0.26
CA TYR A 83 7.23 -2.67 1.57
C TYR A 83 6.20 -1.57 1.38
N LEU A 84 5.10 -1.64 2.13
CA LEU A 84 4.09 -0.60 2.22
C LEU A 84 3.96 -0.15 3.68
N SER A 85 4.14 1.13 3.95
CA SER A 85 4.10 1.68 5.31
C SER A 85 5.06 0.97 6.28
N GLY A 86 6.18 0.45 5.75
CA GLY A 86 7.17 -0.34 6.50
C GLY A 86 6.81 -1.82 6.72
N ILE A 87 5.68 -2.30 6.18
CA ILE A 87 5.27 -3.70 6.27
C ILE A 87 5.60 -4.41 4.95
N PRO A 88 6.28 -5.57 4.98
CA PRO A 88 6.55 -6.33 3.76
C PRO A 88 5.25 -6.86 3.17
N LEU A 89 5.04 -6.61 1.89
CA LEU A 89 3.92 -7.18 1.14
C LEU A 89 4.23 -8.62 0.77
N ARG A 90 3.20 -9.48 0.85
CA ARG A 90 3.31 -10.88 0.39
C ARG A 90 3.55 -10.91 -1.12
N PRO A 91 4.40 -11.79 -1.64
CA PRO A 91 4.64 -11.91 -3.08
C PRO A 91 3.35 -12.10 -3.89
N SER A 92 2.40 -12.89 -3.39
CA SER A 92 1.09 -13.10 -4.03
C SER A 92 0.25 -11.82 -4.13
N THR A 93 0.31 -10.94 -3.13
CA THR A 93 -0.34 -9.63 -3.15
C THR A 93 0.30 -8.73 -4.19
N VAL A 94 1.64 -8.71 -4.25
CA VAL A 94 2.39 -7.93 -5.24
C VAL A 94 2.04 -8.42 -6.64
N GLU A 95 2.05 -9.73 -6.90
CA GLU A 95 1.75 -10.28 -8.22
C GLU A 95 0.33 -9.98 -8.67
N LYS A 96 -0.65 -10.13 -7.77
CA LYS A 96 -2.04 -9.78 -8.06
C LYS A 96 -2.21 -8.30 -8.38
N ALA A 97 -1.50 -7.42 -7.68
CA ALA A 97 -1.55 -5.99 -7.94
C ALA A 97 -0.82 -5.61 -9.24
N ARG A 98 0.30 -6.27 -9.53
CA ARG A 98 1.02 -6.15 -10.81
C ARG A 98 0.12 -6.56 -11.96
N SER A 99 -0.51 -7.72 -11.94
CA SER A 99 -1.44 -8.16 -12.99
C SER A 99 -2.59 -7.16 -13.23
N ARG A 100 -3.10 -6.50 -12.18
CA ARG A 100 -4.18 -5.51 -12.28
C ARG A 100 -3.76 -4.15 -12.82
N HIS A 101 -2.50 -3.76 -12.61
CA HIS A 101 -2.03 -2.40 -12.85
C HIS A 101 -0.83 -2.31 -13.80
N SER A 102 -0.28 -3.45 -14.22
CA SER A 102 0.83 -3.53 -15.15
C SER A 102 0.43 -2.88 -16.45
N ILE A 103 1.31 -2.01 -16.95
CA ILE A 103 1.30 -1.67 -18.36
C ILE A 103 1.83 -2.92 -19.04
N GLU A 104 0.93 -3.70 -19.64
CA GLU A 104 1.35 -4.78 -20.53
C GLU A 104 2.03 -4.09 -21.72
N SER A 105 3.35 -4.25 -21.85
CA SER A 105 4.00 -3.73 -23.04
C SER A 105 3.57 -4.60 -24.22
N THR A 106 3.32 -4.01 -25.38
CA THR A 106 2.92 -4.76 -26.59
C THR A 106 3.86 -5.94 -26.88
N LEU A 107 5.15 -5.78 -26.56
CA LEU A 107 6.16 -6.82 -26.72
C LEU A 107 5.98 -7.98 -25.73
N GLU A 108 5.70 -7.71 -24.46
CA GLU A 108 5.44 -8.75 -23.45
C GLU A 108 4.19 -9.58 -23.78
N ARG A 109 3.14 -8.94 -24.32
CA ARG A 109 1.93 -9.61 -24.80
C ARG A 109 2.20 -10.55 -25.96
N ILE A 110 3.13 -10.18 -26.86
CA ILE A 110 3.52 -10.98 -28.02
C ILE A 110 4.37 -12.17 -27.55
N THR A 111 5.38 -11.96 -26.71
CA THR A 111 6.27 -13.03 -26.23
C THR A 111 5.61 -13.99 -25.23
N GLY A 112 4.66 -13.51 -24.42
CA GLY A 112 3.96 -14.32 -23.41
C GLY A 112 2.94 -15.31 -24.00
N LYS A 113 2.44 -15.08 -25.22
CA LYS A 113 1.54 -16.01 -25.92
C LYS A 113 2.28 -17.10 -26.69
N SER A 114 3.56 -16.90 -27.01
CA SER A 114 4.36 -17.86 -27.78
C SER A 114 4.85 -19.06 -26.96
N SER A 115 4.83 -18.99 -25.63
CA SER A 115 5.40 -20.03 -24.75
C SER A 115 4.40 -21.13 -24.33
N LEU A 116 3.16 -21.11 -24.82
CA LEU A 116 2.16 -22.16 -24.55
C LEU A 116 1.92 -23.15 -25.70
N GLN A 117 2.77 -23.16 -26.75
CA GLN A 117 2.57 -24.04 -27.91
C GLN A 117 3.80 -24.87 -28.28
N GLN A 118 4.58 -25.37 -27.30
CA GLN A 118 5.58 -26.39 -27.61
C GLN A 118 5.78 -27.35 -26.43
N THR A 119 4.85 -28.28 -26.28
CA THR A 119 5.18 -29.64 -25.83
C THR A 119 4.87 -30.56 -26.99
N ILE A 120 5.82 -30.67 -27.91
CA ILE A 120 5.90 -31.84 -28.79
C ILE A 120 6.70 -32.87 -28.01
N ARG A 121 6.01 -33.92 -27.54
CA ARG A 121 6.68 -35.13 -27.07
C ARG A 121 7.13 -35.92 -28.30
N TYR A 122 8.37 -36.38 -28.26
CA TYR A 122 8.87 -37.46 -29.13
C TYR A 122 8.28 -38.80 -28.70
#